data_AF-K9QNZ1-F1
#
_entry.id   AF-K9QNZ1-F1
#
_cell.length_a   1.000
_cell.length_b   1.000
_cell.length_c   1.000
_cell.angle_alpha   90.00
_cell.angle_beta   90.00
_cell.angle_gamma   90.00
#
_symmetry.space_group_name_H-M   'P 1'
#
loop_
_entity.id
_entity.type
_entity.pdbx_description
1 polymer ?
#
loop_
_entity_poly.entity_id
_entity_poly.type
_entity_poly.pdbx_seq_one_letter_code
_entity_poly.pdbx_strand_id
1 'polypeptide(L)'
;MFFVESHTHRKMMHETLQKILVIEDDAVTRNLYLNGLKFEGFDTISAENGLVGIQKAQEHLPDIVVCDIIMPHIDGYTVLNTLRQNPYTAGIPFIFLTGSDTRANLRQGMELGADDYITKPSTLDELLRAIASRLRKQTSLQNWCQNKLQKLPPAEPSPNTSVDSQSIFPSIPQLQEVFEFIEAYFHQGITLCDVAAAVGYSPAYLTNRVAKQTGETINNWIVKRRMVEARRLLQNTEETVEQIAKLLGYQHVCHFSRQFRQHHGLPPHAWRLDYKNKEGVAEFQVTENLDRRERVY
;
A
#
# COMPACT_ATOMS: atom_id res chain seq x y z
N MET A 1 9.94 43.00 38.06
CA MET A 1 9.20 43.47 36.88
C MET A 1 10.05 43.11 35.67
N PHE A 2 9.90 41.87 35.17
CA PHE A 2 9.23 41.51 33.89
C PHE A 2 9.90 42.21 32.68
N PHE A 3 10.43 41.54 31.64
CA PHE A 3 10.38 40.14 31.22
C PHE A 3 11.50 39.91 30.17
N VAL A 4 12.04 38.70 30.14
CA VAL A 4 13.00 38.10 29.20
C VAL A 4 12.14 37.54 28.03
N GLU A 5 12.47 37.42 26.74
CA GLU A 5 13.54 36.62 26.14
C GLU A 5 13.37 36.64 24.60
N SER A 6 14.51 36.68 23.92
CA SER A 6 14.91 36.09 22.62
C SER A 6 13.85 35.60 21.61
N HIS A 7 13.91 36.14 20.39
CA HIS A 7 13.56 35.39 19.16
C HIS A 7 14.78 35.32 18.25
N THR A 8 15.68 34.40 18.60
CA THR A 8 16.88 34.07 17.84
C THR A 8 16.50 33.27 16.59
N HIS A 9 16.97 33.75 15.43
CA HIS A 9 17.22 32.99 14.19
C HIS A 9 16.38 31.72 13.94
N ARG A 10 15.21 31.87 13.29
CA ARG A 10 14.65 30.76 12.50
C ARG A 10 15.34 30.75 11.14
N LYS A 11 16.36 29.90 11.07
CA LYS A 11 17.06 29.39 9.88
C LYS A 11 16.12 29.36 8.66
N MET A 12 16.43 30.19 7.65
CA MET A 12 15.79 30.19 6.34
C MET A 12 16.07 28.86 5.64
N MET A 13 15.16 27.90 5.79
CA MET A 13 14.92 26.87 4.79
C MET A 13 13.69 27.35 4.04
N HIS A 14 13.77 27.46 2.71
CA HIS A 14 12.58 27.66 1.89
C HIS A 14 11.66 26.45 2.10
N GLU A 15 10.75 26.50 3.07
CA GLU A 15 9.57 25.63 3.08
C GLU A 15 8.77 26.04 1.84
N THR A 16 8.88 25.28 0.76
CA THR A 16 7.98 25.41 -0.38
C THR A 16 6.55 25.29 0.13
N LEU A 17 5.74 26.32 -0.13
CA LEU A 17 4.34 26.32 0.29
C LEU A 17 3.64 25.11 -0.33
N GLN A 18 2.88 24.38 0.49
CA GLN A 18 2.17 23.19 0.02
C GLN A 18 1.04 23.63 -0.92
N LYS A 19 0.96 22.99 -2.08
CA LYS A 19 0.00 23.27 -3.15
C LYS A 19 -1.30 22.52 -2.93
N ILE A 20 -2.41 23.23 -2.85
CA ILE A 20 -3.75 22.67 -2.68
C ILE A 20 -4.58 22.98 -3.91
N LEU A 21 -5.09 21.95 -4.57
CA LEU A 21 -6.08 22.11 -5.63
C LEU A 21 -7.48 22.01 -5.04
N VAL A 22 -8.28 23.07 -5.21
CA VAL A 22 -9.70 23.11 -4.84
C VAL A 22 -10.55 23.01 -6.11
N ILE A 23 -11.35 21.95 -6.21
CA ILE A 23 -12.29 21.69 -7.31
C ILE A 23 -13.71 21.82 -6.78
N GLU A 24 -14.41 22.87 -7.18
CA GLU A 24 -15.73 23.24 -6.68
C GLU A 24 -16.45 24.04 -7.76
N ASP A 25 -17.70 23.73 -8.09
CA ASP A 25 -18.43 24.43 -9.16
C ASP A 25 -19.01 25.77 -8.67
N ASP A 26 -19.51 25.84 -7.43
CA ASP A 26 -19.99 27.08 -6.83
C ASP A 26 -18.84 28.08 -6.57
N ALA A 27 -18.86 29.21 -7.28
CA ALA A 27 -17.80 30.20 -7.22
C ALA A 27 -17.65 30.85 -5.83
N VAL A 28 -18.74 31.00 -5.07
CA VAL A 28 -18.71 31.61 -3.74
C VAL A 28 -18.00 30.67 -2.76
N THR A 29 -18.42 29.41 -2.71
CA THR A 29 -17.82 28.35 -1.88
C THR A 29 -16.36 28.11 -2.27
N ARG A 30 -16.06 28.06 -3.57
CA ARG A 30 -14.68 27.92 -4.08
C ARG A 30 -13.79 29.06 -3.58
N ASN A 31 -14.23 30.30 -3.72
CA ASN A 31 -13.47 31.47 -3.27
C ASN A 31 -13.32 31.52 -1.74
N LEU A 32 -14.32 31.09 -0.98
CA LEU A 32 -14.22 30.97 0.47
C LEU A 32 -13.07 30.04 0.88
N TYR A 33 -13.03 28.83 0.31
CA TYR A 33 -11.95 27.88 0.59
C TYR A 33 -10.59 28.38 0.12
N LEU A 34 -10.49 28.90 -1.11
CA LEU A 34 -9.22 29.43 -1.63
C LEU A 34 -8.66 30.56 -0.76
N ASN A 35 -9.49 31.52 -0.37
CA ASN A 35 -9.05 32.65 0.46
C ASN A 35 -8.65 32.19 1.86
N GLY A 36 -9.42 31.30 2.46
CA GLY A 36 -9.09 30.73 3.77
C GLY A 36 -7.77 29.97 3.76
N LEU A 37 -7.55 29.11 2.75
CA LEU A 37 -6.31 28.36 2.61
C LEU A 37 -5.11 29.25 2.30
N LYS A 38 -5.27 30.28 1.46
CA LYS A 38 -4.21 31.28 1.22
C LYS A 38 -3.83 32.04 2.48
N PHE A 39 -4.80 32.40 3.32
CA PHE A 39 -4.56 33.10 4.58
C PHE A 39 -3.69 32.27 5.54
N GLU A 40 -3.87 30.95 5.53
CA GLU A 40 -3.07 29.99 6.30
C GLU A 40 -1.70 29.67 5.66
N GLY A 41 -1.34 30.32 4.55
CA GLY A 41 -0.04 30.17 3.90
C GLY A 41 0.07 29.00 2.92
N PHE A 42 -1.04 28.46 2.42
CA PHE A 42 -1.01 27.48 1.33
C PHE A 42 -0.94 28.15 -0.04
N ASP A 43 -0.28 27.50 -1.00
CA ASP A 43 -0.40 27.84 -2.41
C ASP A 43 -1.67 27.16 -2.96
N THR A 44 -2.61 27.92 -3.49
CA THR A 44 -3.93 27.37 -3.85
C THR A 44 -4.19 27.48 -5.34
N ILE A 45 -4.64 26.37 -5.93
CA ILE A 45 -5.03 26.26 -7.33
C ILE A 45 -6.55 26.11 -7.37
N SER A 46 -7.22 26.93 -8.18
CA SER A 46 -8.67 26.90 -8.37
C SER A 46 -9.05 26.04 -9.56
N ALA A 47 -10.09 25.22 -9.47
CA ALA A 47 -10.76 24.59 -10.60
C ALA A 47 -12.28 24.68 -10.44
N GLU A 48 -12.95 25.14 -11.49
CA GLU A 48 -14.40 25.39 -11.50
C GLU A 48 -15.24 24.19 -11.91
N ASN A 49 -14.62 23.07 -12.30
CA ASN A 49 -15.29 21.81 -12.60
C ASN A 49 -14.28 20.65 -12.62
N GLY A 50 -14.79 19.42 -12.72
CA GLY A 50 -13.96 18.22 -12.73
C GLY A 50 -12.96 18.12 -13.89
N LEU A 51 -13.31 18.59 -15.10
CA LEU A 51 -12.40 18.57 -16.26
C LEU A 51 -11.18 19.46 -16.03
N VAL A 52 -11.43 20.71 -15.61
CA VAL A 52 -10.37 21.67 -15.28
C VAL A 52 -9.55 21.17 -14.09
N GLY A 53 -10.20 20.54 -13.11
CA GLY A 53 -9.54 19.93 -11.97
C GLY A 53 -8.56 18.83 -12.36
N ILE A 54 -8.96 17.92 -13.26
CA ILE A 54 -8.07 16.86 -13.77
C ILE A 54 -6.86 17.46 -14.47
N GLN A 55 -7.06 18.43 -15.37
CA GLN A 55 -5.98 19.09 -16.09
C GLN A 55 -4.99 19.74 -15.12
N LYS A 56 -5.48 20.54 -14.17
CA LYS A 56 -4.63 21.26 -13.22
C LYS A 56 -3.91 20.32 -12.25
N ALA A 57 -4.53 19.21 -11.87
CA ALA A 57 -3.86 18.20 -11.04
C ALA A 57 -2.66 17.58 -11.77
N GLN A 58 -2.80 17.32 -13.07
CA GLN A 58 -1.72 16.74 -13.89
C GLN A 58 -0.61 17.75 -14.19
N GLU A 59 -0.98 19.02 -14.43
CA GLU A 59 -0.02 20.09 -14.73
C GLU A 59 0.78 20.52 -13.50
N HIS A 60 0.11 20.70 -12.36
CA HIS A 60 0.73 21.31 -11.19
C HIS A 60 1.16 20.33 -10.12
N LEU A 61 0.71 19.07 -10.17
CA LEU A 61 1.00 18.03 -9.17
C LEU A 61 0.84 18.57 -7.73
N PRO A 62 -0.39 18.94 -7.32
CA PRO A 62 -0.64 19.48 -6.00
C PRO A 62 -0.31 18.45 -4.90
N ASP A 63 0.00 18.94 -3.71
CA ASP A 63 0.25 18.11 -2.52
C ASP A 63 -1.04 17.49 -1.98
N ILE A 64 -2.20 18.07 -2.30
CA ILE A 64 -3.52 17.53 -1.94
C ILE A 64 -4.60 18.10 -2.86
N VAL A 65 -5.63 17.29 -3.14
CA VAL A 65 -6.84 17.70 -3.86
C VAL A 65 -8.02 17.72 -2.90
N VAL A 66 -8.78 18.80 -2.93
CA VAL A 66 -10.08 18.95 -2.27
C VAL A 66 -11.12 19.12 -3.37
N CYS A 67 -12.10 18.21 -3.44
CA CYS A 67 -13.01 18.16 -4.58
C CYS A 67 -14.46 17.95 -4.12
N ASP A 68 -15.39 18.76 -4.63
CA ASP A 68 -16.81 18.45 -4.52
C ASP A 68 -17.14 17.13 -5.23
N ILE A 69 -18.04 16.36 -4.64
CA ILE A 69 -18.59 15.17 -5.26
C ILE A 69 -19.57 15.57 -6.37
N ILE A 70 -20.49 16.50 -6.09
CA ILE A 70 -21.60 16.81 -6.99
C ILE A 70 -21.22 18.02 -7.83
N MET A 71 -20.82 17.78 -9.08
CA MET A 71 -20.49 18.82 -10.03
C MET A 71 -21.11 18.51 -11.41
N PRO A 72 -21.39 19.53 -12.24
CA PRO A 72 -21.85 19.32 -13.61
C PRO A 72 -20.75 18.67 -14.47
N HIS A 73 -21.19 17.91 -15.49
CA HIS A 73 -20.37 17.20 -16.47
C HIS A 73 -19.53 16.03 -15.93
N ILE A 74 -18.64 16.29 -14.97
CA ILE A 74 -17.77 15.30 -14.34
C ILE A 74 -17.88 15.44 -12.82
N ASP A 75 -18.33 14.37 -12.17
CA ASP A 75 -18.44 14.28 -10.72
C ASP A 75 -17.07 14.03 -10.05
N GLY A 76 -16.99 14.28 -8.74
CA GLY A 76 -15.75 14.10 -7.99
C GLY A 76 -15.23 12.65 -8.00
N TYR A 77 -16.13 11.65 -8.09
CA TYR A 77 -15.71 10.25 -8.19
C TYR A 77 -14.95 9.97 -9.49
N THR A 78 -15.41 10.54 -10.60
CA THR A 78 -14.78 10.43 -11.91
C THR A 78 -13.45 11.17 -11.92
N VAL A 79 -13.37 12.35 -11.27
CA VAL A 79 -12.09 13.04 -11.04
C VAL A 79 -11.11 12.14 -10.30
N LEU A 80 -11.50 11.61 -9.13
CA LEU A 80 -10.65 10.72 -8.33
C LEU A 80 -10.19 9.52 -9.16
N ASN A 81 -11.11 8.81 -9.81
CA ASN A 81 -10.79 7.64 -10.63
C ASN A 81 -9.80 7.97 -11.76
N THR A 82 -9.97 9.13 -12.41
CA THR A 82 -9.06 9.57 -13.49
C THR A 82 -7.67 9.89 -12.95
N LEU A 83 -7.57 10.62 -11.84
CA LEU A 83 -6.28 10.92 -11.21
C LEU A 83 -5.58 9.66 -10.71
N ARG A 84 -6.34 8.66 -10.27
CA ARG A 84 -5.80 7.37 -9.85
C ARG A 84 -5.28 6.51 -11.00
N GLN A 85 -5.74 6.72 -12.24
CA GLN A 85 -5.22 6.01 -13.42
C GLN A 85 -3.88 6.55 -13.91
N ASN A 86 -3.51 7.77 -13.53
CA ASN A 86 -2.25 8.38 -13.92
C ASN A 86 -1.21 8.21 -12.78
N PRO A 87 -0.06 7.53 -13.02
CA PRO A 87 0.97 7.28 -12.01
C PRO A 87 1.46 8.53 -11.28
N TYR A 88 1.53 9.68 -11.96
CA TYR A 88 2.01 10.93 -11.37
C TYR A 88 1.01 11.58 -10.40
N THR A 89 -0.28 11.31 -10.58
CA THR A 89 -1.35 11.88 -9.73
C THR A 89 -1.98 10.86 -8.77
N ALA A 90 -1.71 9.57 -8.97
CA ALA A 90 -2.34 8.50 -8.21
C ALA A 90 -1.96 8.48 -6.72
N GLY A 91 -0.80 9.04 -6.36
CA GLY A 91 -0.34 9.18 -4.98
C GLY A 91 -0.85 10.43 -4.27
N ILE A 92 -1.49 11.38 -4.96
CA ILE A 92 -1.94 12.65 -4.37
C ILE A 92 -3.12 12.38 -3.40
N PRO A 93 -3.06 12.80 -2.13
CA PRO A 93 -4.18 12.68 -1.22
C PRO A 93 -5.41 13.40 -1.75
N PHE A 94 -6.55 12.78 -1.57
CA PHE A 94 -7.81 13.28 -2.12
C PHE A 94 -8.87 13.34 -1.03
N ILE A 95 -9.41 14.53 -0.79
CA ILE A 95 -10.49 14.80 0.16
C ILE A 95 -11.75 15.13 -0.64
N PHE A 96 -12.83 14.41 -0.36
CA PHE A 96 -14.15 14.76 -0.88
C PHE A 96 -14.84 15.83 -0.04
N LEU A 97 -15.51 16.76 -0.69
CA LEU A 97 -16.56 17.58 -0.08
C LEU A 97 -17.91 16.98 -0.47
N THR A 98 -18.81 16.73 0.48
CA THR A 98 -20.09 16.07 0.24
C THR A 98 -21.26 16.78 0.90
N GLY A 99 -22.35 17.01 0.18
CA GLY A 99 -23.60 17.53 0.76
C GLY A 99 -24.42 16.50 1.54
N SER A 100 -24.05 15.21 1.53
CA SER A 100 -24.82 14.16 2.21
C SER A 100 -23.96 12.98 2.69
N ASP A 101 -24.16 12.61 3.96
CA ASP A 101 -23.53 11.48 4.66
C ASP A 101 -24.17 10.11 4.37
N THR A 102 -24.63 9.86 3.15
CA THR A 102 -25.16 8.51 2.88
C THR A 102 -24.02 7.49 2.93
N ARG A 103 -24.22 6.40 3.69
CA ARG A 103 -23.26 5.29 3.82
C ARG A 103 -22.80 4.74 2.46
N ALA A 104 -23.65 4.84 1.42
CA ALA A 104 -23.32 4.43 0.07
C ALA A 104 -22.23 5.30 -0.57
N ASN A 105 -22.33 6.63 -0.45
CA ASN A 105 -21.34 7.58 -0.97
C ASN A 105 -19.97 7.40 -0.29
N LEU A 106 -19.99 7.25 1.04
CA LEU A 106 -18.81 6.98 1.84
C LEU A 106 -18.10 5.70 1.38
N ARG A 107 -18.86 4.62 1.22
CA ARG A 107 -18.31 3.34 0.76
C ARG A 107 -17.69 3.44 -0.63
N GLN A 108 -18.37 4.10 -1.57
CA GLN A 108 -17.86 4.30 -2.93
C GLN A 108 -16.56 5.12 -2.95
N GLY A 109 -16.51 6.22 -2.19
CA GLY A 109 -15.29 7.05 -2.09
C GLY A 109 -14.11 6.28 -1.48
N MET A 110 -14.38 5.49 -0.42
CA MET A 110 -13.36 4.65 0.21
C MET A 110 -12.88 3.53 -0.71
N GLU A 111 -13.77 2.89 -1.49
CA GLU A 111 -13.42 1.87 -2.49
C GLU A 111 -12.56 2.43 -3.63
N LEU A 112 -12.79 3.69 -4.01
CA LEU A 112 -11.99 4.40 -5.02
C LEU A 112 -10.64 4.91 -4.48
N GLY A 113 -10.42 4.83 -3.16
CA GLY A 113 -9.17 5.25 -2.52
C GLY A 113 -9.10 6.73 -2.20
N ALA A 114 -10.23 7.35 -1.83
CA ALA A 114 -10.24 8.66 -1.18
C ALA A 114 -9.62 8.56 0.23
N ASP A 115 -8.93 9.62 0.62
CA ASP A 115 -8.19 9.65 1.89
C ASP A 115 -9.01 10.25 3.03
N ASP A 116 -10.01 11.07 2.71
CA ASP A 116 -10.96 11.65 3.67
C ASP A 116 -12.23 12.20 2.98
N TYR A 117 -13.19 12.59 3.80
CA TYR A 117 -14.40 13.28 3.38
C TYR A 117 -14.80 14.37 4.38
N ILE A 118 -15.38 15.45 3.88
CA ILE A 118 -15.88 16.58 4.66
C ILE A 118 -17.31 16.84 4.24
N THR A 119 -18.20 16.96 5.20
CA THR A 119 -19.61 17.23 4.97
C THR A 119 -19.87 18.71 4.80
N LYS A 120 -20.74 19.08 3.85
CA LYS A 120 -21.22 20.43 3.65
C LYS A 120 -22.53 20.62 4.41
N PRO A 121 -22.75 21.78 5.06
CA PRO A 121 -21.81 22.89 5.18
C PRO A 121 -20.66 22.56 6.14
N SER A 122 -19.43 22.88 5.75
CA SER A 122 -18.23 22.74 6.59
C SER A 122 -17.63 24.09 6.91
N THR A 123 -16.98 24.16 8.06
CA THR A 123 -16.16 25.30 8.45
C THR A 123 -14.78 25.22 7.81
N LEU A 124 -14.14 26.38 7.61
CA LEU A 124 -12.75 26.44 7.15
C LEU A 124 -11.82 25.65 8.10
N ASP A 125 -12.07 25.72 9.40
CA ASP A 125 -11.33 24.98 10.42
C ASP A 125 -11.40 23.46 10.25
N GLU A 126 -12.57 22.91 9.88
CA GLU A 126 -12.72 21.48 9.59
C GLU A 126 -11.89 21.08 8.36
N LEU A 127 -11.94 21.89 7.31
CA LEU A 127 -11.14 21.69 6.11
C LEU A 127 -9.64 21.71 6.41
N LEU A 128 -9.18 22.72 7.16
CA LEU A 128 -7.77 22.84 7.57
C LEU A 128 -7.31 21.65 8.41
N ARG A 129 -8.13 21.18 9.35
CA ARG A 129 -7.81 19.99 10.17
C ARG A 129 -7.68 18.73 9.32
N ALA A 130 -8.60 18.53 8.36
CA ALA A 130 -8.55 17.39 7.45
C ALA A 130 -7.29 17.43 6.58
N ILE A 131 -7.00 18.58 5.96
CA ILE A 131 -5.80 18.80 5.13
C ILE A 131 -4.53 18.55 5.95
N ALA A 132 -4.38 19.17 7.11
CA ALA A 132 -3.20 19.01 7.97
C ALA A 132 -3.03 17.56 8.45
N SER A 133 -4.13 16.83 8.68
CA SER A 133 -4.10 15.41 9.01
C SER A 133 -3.57 14.56 7.85
N ARG A 134 -4.04 14.82 6.63
CA ARG A 134 -3.62 14.08 5.43
C ARG A 134 -2.18 14.38 5.03
N LEU A 135 -1.78 15.64 5.02
CA LEU A 135 -0.41 16.05 4.71
C LEU A 135 0.58 15.46 5.71
N ARG A 136 0.32 15.54 7.02
CA ARG A 136 1.18 14.90 8.04
C ARG A 136 1.30 13.40 7.85
N LYS A 137 0.18 12.72 7.54
CA LYS A 137 0.19 11.27 7.28
C LYS A 137 1.02 10.94 6.04
N GLN A 138 0.91 11.71 4.97
CA GLN A 138 1.69 11.50 3.77
C GLN A 138 3.19 11.76 4.00
N THR A 139 3.55 12.86 4.66
CA THR A 139 4.96 13.13 5.03
C THR A 139 5.52 12.03 5.93
N SER A 140 4.74 11.52 6.88
CA SER A 140 5.17 10.42 7.75
C SER A 140 5.38 9.13 6.97
N LEU A 141 4.48 8.80 6.04
CA LEU A 141 4.60 7.64 5.15
C LEU A 141 5.80 7.78 4.22
N GLN A 142 5.99 8.93 3.58
CA GLN A 142 7.13 9.22 2.72
C GLN A 142 8.44 9.10 3.51
N ASN A 143 8.55 9.75 4.66
CA ASN A 143 9.74 9.66 5.52
C ASN A 143 10.02 8.23 5.98
N TRP A 144 8.97 7.49 6.35
CA TRP A 144 9.11 6.10 6.79
C TRP A 144 9.59 5.20 5.64
N CYS A 145 8.95 5.31 4.48
CA CYS A 145 9.34 4.55 3.29
C CYS A 145 10.74 4.95 2.80
N GLN A 146 11.07 6.24 2.74
CA GLN A 146 12.39 6.72 2.34
C GLN A 146 13.49 6.15 3.25
N ASN A 147 13.30 6.27 4.57
CA ASN A 147 14.27 5.79 5.55
C ASN A 147 14.40 4.25 5.56
N LYS A 148 13.34 3.52 5.24
CA LYS A 148 13.35 2.07 5.20
C LYS A 148 13.93 1.57 3.89
N LEU A 149 13.50 2.11 2.74
CA LEU A 149 13.99 1.75 1.41
C LEU A 149 15.48 2.05 1.23
N GLN A 150 15.99 3.16 1.79
CA GLN A 150 17.43 3.45 1.81
C GLN A 150 18.25 2.45 2.64
N LYS A 151 17.62 1.72 3.56
CA LYS A 151 18.26 0.71 4.40
C LYS A 151 18.05 -0.72 3.88
N LEU A 152 17.17 -0.91 2.89
CA LEU A 152 17.05 -2.21 2.23
C LEU A 152 18.33 -2.42 1.40
N PRO A 153 19.07 -3.53 1.61
CA PRO A 153 20.16 -3.88 0.71
C PRO A 153 19.63 -4.02 -0.72
N PRO A 154 20.46 -3.78 -1.75
CA PRO A 154 20.11 -4.09 -3.13
C PRO A 154 19.54 -5.51 -3.19
N ALA A 155 18.47 -5.73 -3.96
CA ALA A 155 17.91 -7.07 -4.13
C ALA A 155 19.01 -8.05 -4.51
N GLU A 156 19.48 -8.85 -3.54
CA GLU A 156 20.45 -9.89 -3.83
C GLU A 156 19.72 -11.01 -4.56
N PRO A 157 20.26 -11.52 -5.69
CA PRO A 157 19.75 -12.74 -6.27
C PRO A 157 19.87 -13.85 -5.22
N SER A 158 18.73 -14.36 -4.75
CA SER A 158 18.69 -15.40 -3.71
C SER A 158 19.55 -16.60 -4.13
N PRO A 159 20.45 -17.14 -3.27
CA PRO A 159 21.49 -18.08 -3.73
C PRO A 159 21.04 -19.47 -4.14
N ASN A 160 19.74 -19.82 -4.11
CA ASN A 160 19.27 -21.18 -4.38
C ASN A 160 17.85 -21.23 -4.98
N THR A 161 17.55 -20.39 -5.97
CA THR A 161 16.31 -20.52 -6.76
C THR A 161 16.55 -21.48 -7.92
N SER A 162 16.66 -22.77 -7.62
CA SER A 162 16.67 -23.82 -8.65
C SER A 162 15.30 -23.87 -9.36
N VAL A 163 15.24 -23.23 -10.53
CA VAL A 163 14.55 -23.55 -11.79
C VAL A 163 13.05 -23.90 -11.82
N ASP A 164 12.36 -24.20 -10.70
CA ASP A 164 10.97 -24.69 -10.72
C ASP A 164 9.94 -23.80 -10.00
N SER A 165 10.29 -22.56 -9.67
CA SER A 165 9.37 -21.63 -9.00
C SER A 165 8.47 -20.93 -10.02
N GLN A 166 7.37 -21.58 -10.42
CA GLN A 166 6.24 -20.87 -11.02
C GLN A 166 5.83 -19.75 -10.06
N SER A 167 5.97 -18.50 -10.51
CA SER A 167 5.51 -17.33 -9.75
C SER A 167 4.06 -17.52 -9.36
N ILE A 168 3.75 -17.31 -8.07
CA ILE A 168 2.38 -17.42 -7.56
C ILE A 168 1.50 -16.24 -7.98
N PHE A 169 2.13 -15.20 -8.53
CA PHE A 169 1.47 -13.95 -8.85
C PHE A 169 0.77 -14.04 -10.20
N PRO A 170 -0.44 -13.47 -10.31
CA PRO A 170 -1.14 -13.42 -11.58
C PRO A 170 -0.41 -12.49 -12.56
N SER A 171 -0.36 -12.87 -13.83
CA SER A 171 0.18 -12.03 -14.91
C SER A 171 -0.80 -10.92 -15.26
N ILE A 172 -0.71 -9.80 -14.53
CA ILE A 172 -1.53 -8.60 -14.74
C ILE A 172 -0.58 -7.42 -15.03
N PRO A 173 -0.54 -6.90 -16.27
CA PRO A 173 0.42 -5.85 -16.65
C PRO A 173 0.39 -4.63 -15.74
N GLN A 174 -0.79 -4.21 -15.30
CA GLN A 174 -0.97 -3.03 -14.42
C GLN A 174 -0.45 -3.24 -12.98
N LEU A 175 -0.24 -4.49 -12.56
CA LEU A 175 0.27 -4.87 -11.24
C LEU A 175 1.65 -5.53 -11.32
N GLN A 176 2.28 -5.56 -12.49
CA GLN A 176 3.54 -6.26 -12.68
C GLN A 176 4.63 -5.73 -11.74
N GLU A 177 4.83 -4.40 -11.71
CA GLU A 177 5.80 -3.75 -10.82
C GLU A 177 5.52 -4.04 -9.33
N VAL A 178 4.24 -4.16 -8.95
CA VAL A 178 3.82 -4.49 -7.58
C VAL A 178 4.30 -5.90 -7.22
N PHE A 179 4.06 -6.88 -8.10
CA PHE A 179 4.41 -8.27 -7.84
C PHE A 179 5.91 -8.54 -7.97
N GLU A 180 6.59 -7.87 -8.89
CA GLU A 180 8.06 -7.90 -9.00
C GLU A 180 8.71 -7.37 -7.72
N PHE A 181 8.20 -6.26 -7.17
CA PHE A 181 8.69 -5.73 -5.91
C PHE A 181 8.45 -6.71 -4.75
N ILE A 182 7.26 -7.34 -4.67
CA ILE A 182 7.00 -8.34 -3.64
C ILE A 182 7.93 -9.54 -3.80
N GLU A 183 8.11 -10.06 -5.01
CA GLU A 183 9.01 -11.19 -5.29
C GLU A 183 10.46 -10.88 -4.89
N ALA A 184 10.92 -9.67 -5.18
CA ALA A 184 12.27 -9.24 -4.85
C ALA A 184 12.51 -9.05 -3.34
N TYR A 185 11.49 -8.65 -2.57
CA TYR A 185 11.69 -8.17 -1.19
C TYR A 185 10.82 -8.85 -0.11
N PHE A 186 10.03 -9.88 -0.44
CA PHE A 186 9.12 -10.51 0.54
C PHE A 186 9.83 -10.96 1.83
N HIS A 187 11.09 -11.39 1.75
CA HIS A 187 11.89 -11.88 2.86
C HIS A 187 12.37 -10.77 3.82
N GLN A 188 12.29 -9.50 3.44
CA GLN A 188 12.86 -8.37 4.22
C GLN A 188 11.88 -7.73 5.21
N GLY A 189 10.77 -8.39 5.53
CA GLY A 189 9.75 -7.81 6.42
C GLY A 189 9.06 -6.58 5.81
N ILE A 190 8.93 -6.54 4.48
CA ILE A 190 8.16 -5.52 3.77
C ILE A 190 6.69 -5.53 4.20
N THR A 191 6.07 -4.37 4.08
CA THR A 191 4.67 -4.05 4.40
C THR A 191 3.99 -3.43 3.19
N LEU A 192 2.66 -3.30 3.23
CA LEU A 192 1.90 -2.53 2.25
C LEU A 192 2.49 -1.14 1.96
N CYS A 193 2.96 -0.41 2.98
CA CYS A 193 3.50 0.93 2.79
C CYS A 193 4.79 0.92 1.96
N ASP A 194 5.63 -0.10 2.16
CA ASP A 194 6.88 -0.26 1.38
C ASP A 194 6.54 -0.50 -0.09
N VAL A 195 5.61 -1.42 -0.36
CA VAL A 195 5.16 -1.73 -1.72
C VAL A 195 4.55 -0.49 -2.36
N ALA A 196 3.63 0.18 -1.66
CA ALA A 196 2.93 1.37 -2.16
C ALA A 196 3.89 2.50 -2.52
N ALA A 197 4.91 2.76 -1.68
CA ALA A 197 5.92 3.76 -1.97
C ALA A 197 6.80 3.37 -3.16
N ALA A 198 7.18 2.09 -3.29
CA ALA A 198 8.00 1.63 -4.41
C ALA A 198 7.31 1.81 -5.77
N VAL A 199 5.98 1.69 -5.81
CA VAL A 199 5.19 1.85 -7.04
C VAL A 199 4.49 3.23 -7.16
N GLY A 200 4.78 4.17 -6.25
CA GLY A 200 4.26 5.53 -6.30
C GLY A 200 2.75 5.69 -5.99
N TYR A 201 2.15 4.77 -5.24
CA TYR A 201 0.73 4.82 -4.86
C TYR A 201 0.49 5.09 -3.38
N SER A 202 -0.71 5.58 -3.05
CA SER A 202 -1.16 5.57 -1.66
C SER A 202 -1.46 4.13 -1.20
N PRO A 203 -1.21 3.77 0.07
CA PRO A 203 -1.48 2.42 0.59
C PRO A 203 -2.94 1.97 0.42
N ALA A 204 -3.89 2.88 0.63
CA ALA A 204 -5.31 2.60 0.51
C ALA A 204 -5.69 2.32 -0.95
N TYR A 205 -5.24 3.17 -1.86
CA TYR A 205 -5.49 2.98 -3.29
C TYR A 205 -4.90 1.67 -3.81
N LEU A 206 -3.63 1.39 -3.47
CA LEU A 206 -2.99 0.15 -3.92
C LEU A 206 -3.73 -1.09 -3.40
N THR A 207 -4.16 -1.08 -2.13
CA THR A 207 -4.94 -2.18 -1.55
C THR A 207 -6.23 -2.42 -2.32
N ASN A 208 -7.01 -1.38 -2.58
CA ASN A 208 -8.27 -1.49 -3.31
C ASN A 208 -8.04 -1.96 -4.76
N ARG A 209 -7.02 -1.40 -5.41
CA ARG A 209 -6.70 -1.73 -6.81
C ARG A 209 -6.29 -3.19 -6.97
N VAL A 210 -5.43 -3.71 -6.08
CA VAL A 210 -5.02 -5.12 -6.10
C VAL A 210 -6.17 -6.03 -5.73
N ALA A 211 -6.97 -5.69 -4.70
CA ALA A 211 -8.13 -6.48 -4.31
C ALA A 211 -9.17 -6.56 -5.42
N LYS A 212 -9.42 -5.47 -6.14
CA LYS A 212 -10.38 -5.43 -7.25
C LYS A 212 -9.95 -6.33 -8.42
N GLN A 213 -8.66 -6.41 -8.71
CA GLN A 213 -8.16 -7.18 -9.85
C GLN A 213 -7.83 -8.64 -9.50
N THR A 214 -7.53 -8.94 -8.23
CA THR A 214 -7.04 -10.26 -7.81
C THR A 214 -7.93 -10.98 -6.79
N GLY A 215 -8.93 -10.28 -6.23
CA GLY A 215 -9.72 -10.76 -5.10
C GLY A 215 -9.00 -10.69 -3.74
N GLU A 216 -7.75 -10.24 -3.71
CA GLU A 216 -6.87 -10.34 -2.53
C GLU A 216 -6.14 -9.03 -2.25
N THR A 217 -5.84 -8.77 -0.97
CA THR A 217 -5.07 -7.57 -0.58
C THR A 217 -3.57 -7.76 -0.83
N ILE A 218 -2.82 -6.66 -0.92
CA ILE A 218 -1.34 -6.69 -0.96
C ILE A 218 -0.75 -7.48 0.21
N ASN A 219 -1.25 -7.26 1.43
CA ASN A 219 -0.75 -7.97 2.60
C ASN A 219 -0.95 -9.48 2.47
N ASN A 220 -2.10 -9.92 1.93
CA ASN A 220 -2.35 -11.33 1.67
C ASN A 220 -1.40 -11.89 0.61
N TRP A 221 -1.09 -11.12 -0.44
CA TRP A 221 -0.11 -11.53 -1.44
C TRP A 221 1.31 -11.69 -0.88
N ILE A 222 1.76 -10.75 -0.02
CA ILE A 222 3.03 -10.86 0.70
C ILE A 222 3.06 -12.12 1.57
N VAL A 223 1.99 -12.36 2.33
CA VAL A 223 1.88 -13.54 3.20
C VAL A 223 1.86 -14.82 2.39
N LYS A 224 1.04 -14.92 1.33
CA LYS A 224 0.99 -16.08 0.43
C LYS A 224 2.37 -16.41 -0.14
N ARG A 225 3.10 -15.39 -0.61
CA ARG A 225 4.45 -15.62 -1.16
C ARG A 225 5.41 -16.15 -0.10
N ARG A 226 5.37 -15.59 1.12
CA ARG A 226 6.14 -16.08 2.27
C ARG A 226 5.77 -17.51 2.65
N MET A 227 4.48 -17.88 2.59
CA MET A 227 4.02 -19.24 2.93
C MET A 227 4.50 -20.28 1.93
N VAL A 228 4.51 -19.94 0.63
CA VAL A 228 5.07 -20.82 -0.40
C VAL A 228 6.57 -21.04 -0.18
N GLU A 229 7.32 -19.99 0.16
CA GLU A 229 8.73 -20.13 0.49
C GLU A 229 8.95 -20.92 1.78
N ALA A 230 8.14 -20.67 2.81
CA ALA A 230 8.18 -21.41 4.07
C ALA A 230 8.04 -22.91 3.85
N ARG A 231 7.09 -23.31 3.00
CA ARG A 231 6.88 -24.71 2.64
C ARG A 231 8.14 -25.29 1.98
N ARG A 232 8.71 -24.58 1.00
CA ARG A 232 9.94 -25.00 0.31
C ARG A 232 11.11 -25.18 1.29
N LEU A 233 11.29 -24.25 2.24
CA LEU A 233 12.35 -24.33 3.25
C LEU A 233 12.09 -25.48 4.24
N LEU A 234 10.84 -25.70 4.65
CA LEU A 234 10.50 -26.81 5.56
C LEU A 234 10.76 -28.19 4.94
N GLN A 235 10.60 -28.32 3.62
CA GLN A 235 10.85 -29.55 2.86
C GLN A 235 12.34 -29.78 2.62
N ASN A 236 13.04 -28.75 2.15
CA ASN A 236 14.37 -28.91 1.57
C ASN A 236 15.51 -28.56 2.54
N THR A 237 15.21 -28.17 3.78
CA THR A 237 16.21 -27.76 4.76
C THR A 237 15.89 -28.28 6.17
N GLU A 238 16.93 -28.45 6.98
CA GLU A 238 16.84 -28.80 8.40
C GLU A 238 16.75 -27.55 9.31
N GLU A 239 16.54 -26.36 8.75
CA GLU A 239 16.44 -25.13 9.54
C GLU A 239 15.26 -25.19 10.54
N THR A 240 15.43 -24.60 11.72
CA THR A 240 14.38 -24.54 12.73
C THR A 240 13.24 -23.61 12.29
N VAL A 241 12.07 -23.76 12.92
CA VAL A 241 10.91 -22.89 12.66
C VAL A 241 11.24 -21.42 12.95
N GLU A 242 12.00 -21.15 14.03
CA GLU A 242 12.59 -19.85 14.35
C GLU A 242 13.45 -19.28 13.21
N GLN A 243 14.37 -20.09 12.67
CA GLN A 243 15.29 -19.65 11.60
C GLN A 243 14.53 -19.33 10.31
N ILE A 244 13.62 -20.21 9.90
CA ILE A 244 12.76 -20.00 8.72
C ILE A 244 11.89 -18.75 8.88
N ALA A 245 11.30 -18.53 10.06
CA ALA A 245 10.50 -17.33 10.31
C ALA A 245 11.35 -16.05 10.13
N LYS A 246 12.58 -16.05 10.65
CA LYS A 246 13.52 -14.92 10.51
C LYS A 246 13.93 -14.70 9.06
N LEU A 247 14.25 -15.77 8.32
CA LEU A 247 14.59 -15.70 6.89
C LEU A 247 13.46 -15.10 6.04
N LEU A 248 12.20 -15.32 6.44
CA LEU A 248 11.02 -14.80 5.74
C LEU A 248 10.59 -13.41 6.22
N GLY A 249 11.36 -12.78 7.11
CA GLY A 249 11.10 -11.43 7.59
C GLY A 249 10.03 -11.32 8.68
N TYR A 250 9.74 -12.42 9.39
CA TYR A 250 8.86 -12.38 10.56
C TYR A 250 9.66 -12.02 11.82
N GLN A 251 9.17 -11.02 12.56
CA GLN A 251 9.73 -10.63 13.86
C GLN A 251 9.36 -11.62 14.98
N HIS A 252 8.23 -12.30 14.85
CA HIS A 252 7.71 -13.20 15.87
C HIS A 252 7.27 -14.55 15.28
N VAL A 253 7.86 -15.62 15.79
CA VAL A 253 7.63 -17.01 15.34
C VAL A 253 6.20 -17.47 15.58
N CYS A 254 5.57 -16.99 16.66
CA CYS A 254 4.17 -17.30 16.95
C CYS A 254 3.22 -16.78 15.86
N HIS A 255 3.48 -15.57 15.34
CA HIS A 255 2.70 -14.99 14.26
C HIS A 255 2.91 -15.76 12.95
N PHE A 256 4.16 -16.08 12.61
CA PHE A 256 4.49 -16.93 11.48
C PHE A 256 3.76 -18.28 11.54
N SER A 257 3.85 -18.98 12.68
CA SER A 257 3.25 -20.30 12.87
C SER A 257 1.72 -20.27 12.75
N ARG A 258 1.08 -19.20 13.24
CA ARG A 258 -0.37 -18.99 13.07
C ARG A 258 -0.74 -18.81 11.60
N GLN A 259 -0.02 -17.97 10.87
CA GLN A 259 -0.26 -17.72 9.44
C GLN A 259 -0.04 -19.01 8.62
N PHE A 260 1.05 -19.74 8.90
CA PHE A 260 1.34 -21.01 8.23
C PHE A 260 0.22 -22.03 8.44
N ARG A 261 -0.27 -22.17 9.68
CA ARG A 261 -1.41 -23.05 9.98
C ARG A 261 -2.68 -22.62 9.26
N GLN A 262 -2.95 -21.32 9.14
CA GLN A 262 -4.11 -20.82 8.39
C GLN A 262 -4.05 -21.18 6.91
N HIS A 263 -2.86 -21.16 6.30
CA HIS A 263 -2.66 -21.47 4.88
C HIS A 263 -2.49 -22.96 4.57
N HIS A 264 -1.99 -23.76 5.51
CA HIS A 264 -1.60 -25.16 5.27
C HIS A 264 -2.24 -26.17 6.24
N GLY A 265 -3.15 -25.73 7.12
CA GLY A 265 -3.90 -26.57 8.06
C GLY A 265 -3.14 -27.00 9.32
N LEU A 266 -1.81 -27.21 9.21
CA LEU A 266 -0.93 -27.65 10.30
C LEU A 266 0.10 -26.56 10.66
N PRO A 267 0.57 -26.49 11.92
CA PRO A 267 1.69 -25.63 12.28
C PRO A 267 3.01 -26.13 11.64
N PRO A 268 4.01 -25.27 11.40
CA PRO A 268 5.21 -25.59 10.62
C PRO A 268 5.92 -26.88 11.03
N HIS A 269 6.14 -27.07 12.33
CA HIS A 269 6.82 -28.27 12.86
C HIS A 269 6.02 -29.55 12.58
N ALA A 270 4.71 -29.55 12.87
CA ALA A 270 3.85 -30.70 12.60
C ALA A 270 3.71 -30.97 11.09
N TRP A 271 3.66 -29.91 10.29
CA TRP A 271 3.62 -30.00 8.84
C TRP A 271 4.89 -30.67 8.28
N ARG A 272 6.08 -30.30 8.78
CA ARG A 272 7.35 -30.94 8.38
C ARG A 272 7.37 -32.43 8.73
N LEU A 273 6.93 -32.81 9.93
CA LEU A 273 6.85 -34.21 10.33
C LEU A 273 5.89 -35.01 9.44
N ASP A 274 4.71 -34.46 9.16
CA ASP A 274 3.73 -35.06 8.25
C ASP A 274 4.31 -35.25 6.83
N TYR A 275 5.05 -34.25 6.33
CA TYR A 275 5.72 -34.32 5.04
C TYR A 275 6.79 -35.41 5.00
N LYS A 276 7.72 -35.44 5.98
CA LYS A 276 8.78 -36.46 6.06
C LYS A 276 8.20 -37.87 6.20
N ASN A 277 7.11 -38.03 6.95
CA ASN A 277 6.43 -39.32 7.07
C ASN A 277 5.82 -39.78 5.73
N LYS A 278 5.24 -38.87 4.95
CA LYS A 278 4.67 -39.17 3.63
C LYS A 278 5.75 -39.49 2.59
N GLU A 279 6.88 -38.79 2.60
CA GLU A 279 8.05 -39.12 1.77
C GLU A 279 8.64 -40.48 2.14
N GLY A 280 8.85 -40.74 3.43
CA GLY A 280 9.40 -42.02 3.90
C GLY A 280 8.51 -43.22 3.54
N VAL A 281 7.17 -43.07 3.57
CA VAL A 281 6.25 -44.10 3.10
C VAL A 281 6.32 -44.30 1.59
N ALA A 282 6.52 -43.23 0.81
CA ALA A 282 6.69 -43.32 -0.64
C ALA A 282 8.02 -43.99 -1.04
N GLU A 283 9.13 -43.64 -0.37
CA GLU A 283 10.43 -44.29 -0.59
C GLU A 283 10.41 -45.77 -0.19
N PHE A 284 9.77 -46.11 0.94
CA PHE A 284 9.66 -47.51 1.39
C PHE A 284 8.88 -48.37 0.39
N GLN A 285 7.76 -47.85 -0.15
CA GLN A 285 6.98 -48.53 -1.19
C GLN A 285 7.74 -48.66 -2.52
N VAL A 286 8.61 -47.72 -2.87
CA VAL A 286 9.47 -47.82 -4.06
C VAL A 286 10.56 -48.87 -3.85
N THR A 287 11.22 -48.90 -2.69
CA THR A 287 12.25 -49.91 -2.38
C THR A 287 11.66 -51.32 -2.27
N GLU A 288 10.46 -51.48 -1.70
CA GLU A 288 9.80 -52.78 -1.59
C GLU A 288 9.33 -53.32 -2.96
N ASN A 289 8.97 -52.43 -3.89
CA ASN A 289 8.62 -52.80 -5.26
C ASN A 289 9.84 -53.12 -6.15
N LEU A 290 11.01 -52.55 -5.84
CA LEU A 290 12.29 -52.89 -6.50
C LEU A 290 12.83 -54.24 -6.00
N ASP A 291 12.80 -54.49 -4.68
CA ASP A 291 13.26 -55.74 -4.06
C ASP A 291 12.35 -56.94 -4.46
N ARG A 292 11.04 -56.71 -4.67
CA ARG A 292 10.14 -57.73 -5.23
C ARG A 292 10.39 -58.05 -6.71
N ARG A 293 11.00 -57.15 -7.48
CA ARG A 293 11.36 -57.39 -8.90
C ARG A 293 12.69 -58.14 -9.04
N GLU A 294 13.60 -57.98 -8.08
CA GLU A 294 14.90 -58.68 -8.08
C GLU A 294 14.81 -60.12 -7.56
N ARG A 295 13.75 -60.50 -6.84
CA ARG A 295 13.52 -61.90 -6.40
C ARG A 295 12.75 -62.78 -7.40
N VAL A 296 12.51 -62.29 -8.62
CA VAL A 296 11.77 -63.02 -9.68
C VAL A 296 12.69 -63.45 -10.85
N TYR A 297 14.01 -63.32 -10.70
CA TYR A 297 15.00 -63.87 -11.63
C TYR A 297 15.92 -64.89 -10.95
#